data_AF-C1GAQ9-F1
#
_entry.id   AF-C1GAQ9-F1
#
_cell.length_a   1.000
_cell.length_b   1.000
_cell.length_c   1.000
_cell.angle_alpha   90.00
_cell.angle_beta   90.00
_cell.angle_gamma   90.00
#
_symmetry.space_group_name_H-M   'P 1'
#
loop_
_entity.id
_entity.type
_entity.pdbx_description
1 polymer ?
#
loop_
_entity_poly.entity_id
_entity_poly.type
_entity_poly.pdbx_seq_one_letter_code
_entity_poly.pdbx_strand_id
1 'polypeptide(L)'
;MGSSHNGALGDTFKVVRILQVVCLISIIGMTANFISDMVKSHVSPPEVIVGTISVTCIATLFCVVTFILYLDGILPFLVSAGMDGLHLIAVIVIAVVVGKPLSYLDCKLIGKVSPSSGFAFTSALMENLDEDGSKLGYANWVGASKAYCLEMKSIWGLSIALCILFALSATCTLFLWRQSQENVPKDIEN
;
A
#
# COMPACT_ATOMS: atom_id res chain seq x y z
N MET A 1 -32.00 -6.15 12.29
CA MET A 1 -31.61 -7.23 13.23
C MET A 1 -30.20 -7.63 12.87
N GLY A 2 -29.23 -7.31 13.74
CA GLY A 2 -27.80 -7.49 13.48
C GLY A 2 -27.42 -8.96 13.42
N SER A 3 -26.92 -9.40 12.27
CA SER A 3 -26.56 -10.78 11.99
C SER A 3 -25.31 -11.19 12.74
N SER A 4 -25.48 -11.88 13.87
CA SER A 4 -24.45 -12.73 14.49
C SER A 4 -24.24 -14.04 13.69
N HIS A 5 -24.22 -13.95 12.36
CA HIS A 5 -24.07 -15.10 11.45
C HIS A 5 -22.72 -15.11 10.71
N ASN A 6 -21.87 -14.13 10.99
CA ASN A 6 -20.50 -14.08 10.49
C ASN A 6 -19.61 -14.50 11.67
N GLY A 7 -19.08 -15.72 11.65
CA GLY A 7 -18.15 -16.19 12.69
C GLY A 7 -16.90 -15.30 12.79
N ALA A 8 -15.96 -15.64 13.68
CA ALA A 8 -14.74 -14.84 13.92
C ALA A 8 -13.97 -14.42 12.63
N LEU A 9 -14.02 -15.25 11.58
CA LEU A 9 -13.45 -14.95 10.26
C LEU A 9 -14.10 -13.74 9.58
N GLY A 10 -15.42 -13.67 9.68
CA GLY A 10 -16.19 -12.62 9.04
C GLY A 10 -16.09 -11.27 9.75
N ASP A 11 -15.92 -11.25 11.06
CA ASP A 11 -15.62 -10.02 11.80
C ASP A 11 -14.16 -9.58 11.60
N THR A 12 -13.22 -10.53 11.53
CA THR A 12 -11.83 -10.26 11.16
C THR A 12 -11.75 -9.59 9.79
N PHE A 13 -12.50 -10.10 8.80
CA PHE A 13 -12.55 -9.49 7.46
C PHE A 13 -13.02 -8.04 7.48
N LYS A 14 -14.07 -7.70 8.24
CA LYS A 14 -14.55 -6.31 8.38
C LYS A 14 -13.48 -5.41 8.97
N VAL A 15 -12.83 -5.84 10.05
CA VAL A 15 -11.78 -5.06 10.73
C VAL A 15 -10.59 -4.83 9.80
N VAL A 16 -10.14 -5.88 9.11
CA VAL A 16 -9.05 -5.80 8.14
C VAL A 16 -9.40 -4.81 7.02
N ARG A 17 -10.62 -4.85 6.48
CA ARG A 17 -11.08 -3.91 5.43
C ARG A 17 -11.06 -2.46 5.89
N ILE A 18 -11.55 -2.18 7.10
CA ILE A 18 -11.53 -0.82 7.67
C ILE A 18 -10.09 -0.34 7.81
N LEU A 19 -9.20 -1.18 8.35
CA LEU A 19 -7.80 -0.83 8.55
C LEU A 19 -7.07 -0.61 7.21
N GLN A 20 -7.36 -1.42 6.18
CA GLN A 20 -6.85 -1.20 4.82
C GLN A 20 -7.25 0.18 4.28
N VAL A 21 -8.53 0.55 4.40
CA VAL A 21 -9.02 1.85 3.92
C VAL A 21 -8.34 3.01 4.65
N VAL A 22 -8.18 2.91 5.98
CA VAL A 22 -7.49 3.94 6.78
C VAL A 22 -6.02 4.10 6.35
N CYS A 23 -5.30 2.99 6.17
CA CYS A 23 -3.92 3.01 5.70
C CYS A 23 -3.81 3.61 4.29
N LEU A 24 -4.69 3.21 3.36
CA LEU A 24 -4.68 3.72 1.98
C LEU A 24 -4.97 5.22 1.89
N ILE A 25 -5.97 5.72 2.63
CA ILE A 25 -6.28 7.16 2.69
C ILE A 25 -5.10 7.94 3.25
N SER A 26 -4.44 7.40 4.28
CA SER A 26 -3.25 8.03 4.87
C SER A 26 -2.10 8.12 3.87
N ILE A 27 -1.87 7.07 3.07
CA ILE A 27 -0.88 7.10 1.98
C ILE A 27 -1.27 8.14 0.94
N ILE A 28 -2.52 8.17 0.48
CA ILE A 28 -3.00 9.16 -0.50
C ILE A 28 -2.75 10.59 0.00
N GLY A 29 -3.07 10.89 1.26
CA GLY A 29 -2.87 12.22 1.85
C GLY A 29 -1.40 12.64 1.91
N MET A 30 -0.53 11.76 2.40
CA MET A 30 0.91 12.05 2.46
C MET A 30 1.52 12.19 1.06
N THR A 31 1.14 11.32 0.12
CA THR A 31 1.63 11.38 -1.26
C THR A 31 1.13 12.62 -1.99
N ALA A 32 -0.12 13.05 -1.78
CA ALA A 32 -0.66 14.26 -2.39
C ALA A 32 0.04 15.54 -1.90
N ASN A 33 0.33 15.63 -0.59
CA ASN A 33 1.11 16.73 -0.03
C ASN A 33 2.52 16.78 -0.64
N PHE A 34 3.17 15.62 -0.74
CA PHE A 34 4.49 15.50 -1.36
C PHE A 34 4.49 15.95 -2.83
N ILE A 35 3.48 15.55 -3.62
CA ILE A 35 3.32 16.00 -5.01
C ILE A 35 3.09 17.52 -5.09
N SER A 36 2.26 18.08 -4.21
CA SER A 36 1.98 19.51 -4.17
C SER A 36 3.25 20.33 -3.99
N ASP A 37 4.15 19.89 -3.12
CA ASP A 37 5.41 20.58 -2.88
C ASP A 37 6.43 20.45 -4.03
N MET A 38 6.45 19.31 -4.73
CA MET A 38 7.23 19.14 -5.97
C MET A 38 6.77 20.10 -7.06
N VAL A 39 5.46 20.20 -7.27
CA VAL A 39 4.87 21.08 -8.28
C VAL A 39 5.11 22.56 -7.94
N LYS A 40 4.99 22.97 -6.67
CA LYS A 40 5.35 24.33 -6.22
C LYS A 40 6.82 24.67 -6.49
N SER A 41 7.69 23.66 -6.49
CA SER A 41 9.12 23.81 -6.77
C SER A 41 9.46 23.68 -8.25
N HIS A 42 8.47 23.67 -9.14
CA HIS A 42 8.62 23.50 -10.59
C HIS A 42 9.29 22.19 -11.03
N VAL A 43 9.19 21.14 -10.21
CA VAL A 43 9.71 19.80 -10.52
C VAL A 43 8.57 18.86 -10.86
N SER A 44 8.72 18.09 -11.94
CA SER A 44 7.74 17.08 -12.33
C SER A 44 7.82 15.88 -11.37
N PRO A 45 6.69 15.38 -10.84
CA PRO A 45 6.68 14.26 -9.92
C PRO A 45 7.19 12.99 -10.63
N PRO A 46 8.02 12.17 -9.96
CA PRO A 46 8.54 10.94 -10.54
C PRO A 46 7.42 9.92 -10.74
N GLU A 47 7.53 9.13 -11.81
CA GLU A 47 6.51 8.16 -12.24
C GLU A 47 6.14 7.16 -11.15
N VAL A 48 7.10 6.78 -10.30
CA VAL A 48 6.87 5.86 -9.17
C VAL A 48 5.82 6.39 -8.20
N ILE A 49 5.86 7.70 -7.91
CA ILE A 49 4.93 8.36 -6.99
C ILE A 49 3.55 8.49 -7.61
N VAL A 50 3.49 8.82 -8.90
CA VAL A 50 2.25 8.89 -9.68
C VAL A 50 1.60 7.50 -9.81
N GLY A 51 2.39 6.45 -10.05
CA GLY A 51 1.93 5.07 -10.07
C GLY A 51 1.40 4.62 -8.70
N THR A 52 2.10 4.99 -7.62
CA THR A 52 1.69 4.67 -6.24
C THR A 52 0.32 5.28 -5.93
N ILE A 53 0.11 6.58 -6.17
CA ILE A 53 -1.18 7.24 -5.90
C ILE A 53 -2.31 6.67 -6.78
N SER A 54 -2.03 6.30 -8.04
CA SER A 54 -3.01 5.68 -8.91
C SER A 54 -3.47 4.32 -8.38
N VAL A 55 -2.52 3.46 -7.98
CA VAL A 55 -2.83 2.12 -7.45
C VAL A 55 -3.55 2.22 -6.11
N THR A 56 -3.15 3.12 -5.22
CA THR A 56 -3.81 3.28 -3.92
C THR A 56 -5.23 3.80 -4.04
N CYS A 57 -5.53 4.69 -4.98
CA CYS A 57 -6.91 5.13 -5.27
C CYS A 57 -7.80 3.97 -5.74
N ILE A 58 -7.32 3.14 -6.67
CA ILE A 58 -8.04 1.96 -7.14
C ILE A 58 -8.27 0.97 -5.99
N ALA A 59 -7.23 0.73 -5.19
CA ALA A 59 -7.29 -0.14 -4.02
C ALA A 59 -8.31 0.36 -2.97
N THR A 60 -8.37 1.67 -2.73
CA THR A 60 -9.34 2.27 -1.80
C THR A 60 -10.76 2.02 -2.29
N LEU A 61 -11.05 2.28 -3.56
CA LEU A 61 -12.37 2.03 -4.15
C LEU A 61 -12.74 0.54 -4.05
N PHE A 62 -11.81 -0.35 -4.39
CA PHE A 62 -12.01 -1.79 -4.28
C PHE A 62 -12.33 -2.22 -2.84
N CYS A 63 -11.58 -1.75 -1.84
CA CYS A 63 -11.83 -2.06 -0.43
C CYS A 63 -13.19 -1.55 0.06
N VAL A 64 -13.61 -0.35 -0.35
CA VAL A 64 -14.92 0.20 0.02
C VAL A 64 -16.07 -0.59 -0.63
N VAL A 65 -15.96 -0.87 -1.92
CA VAL A 65 -16.98 -1.62 -2.67
C VAL A 65 -17.12 -3.03 -2.08
N THR A 66 -16.01 -3.75 -1.91
CA THR A 66 -16.04 -5.11 -1.33
C THR A 66 -16.52 -5.14 0.11
N PHE A 67 -16.26 -4.09 0.89
CA PHE A 67 -16.82 -3.94 2.24
C PHE A 67 -18.36 -3.83 2.20
N ILE A 68 -18.92 -3.01 1.31
CA ILE A 68 -20.38 -2.87 1.14
C ILE A 68 -21.00 -4.20 0.69
N LEU A 69 -20.45 -4.82 -0.38
CA LEU A 69 -20.96 -6.10 -0.88
C LEU A 69 -20.91 -7.21 0.17
N TYR A 70 -19.94 -7.15 1.08
CA TYR A 70 -19.84 -8.09 2.19
C TYR A 70 -20.92 -7.87 3.26
N LEU A 71 -21.25 -6.61 3.57
CA LEU A 71 -22.38 -6.29 4.46
C LEU A 71 -23.72 -6.73 3.86
N ASP A 72 -23.86 -6.63 2.54
CA ASP A 72 -25.03 -7.09 1.79
C ASP A 72 -25.06 -8.61 1.60
N GLY A 73 -23.99 -9.34 1.97
CA GLY A 73 -23.93 -10.80 1.87
C GLY A 73 -23.86 -11.36 0.43
N ILE A 74 -23.66 -10.50 -0.57
CA ILE A 74 -23.62 -10.86 -2.00
C ILE A 74 -22.19 -10.98 -2.56
N LEU A 75 -21.18 -10.88 -1.70
CA LEU A 75 -19.78 -10.85 -2.13
C LEU A 75 -19.35 -12.22 -2.71
N PRO A 76 -18.90 -12.29 -3.98
CA PRO A 76 -18.27 -13.49 -4.51
C PRO A 76 -16.88 -13.68 -3.90
N PHE A 77 -16.80 -14.51 -2.84
CA PHE A 77 -15.58 -14.70 -2.05
C PHE A 77 -14.35 -15.09 -2.87
N LEU A 78 -14.50 -15.95 -3.89
CA LEU A 78 -13.37 -16.39 -4.73
C LEU A 78 -12.80 -15.25 -5.59
N VAL A 79 -13.67 -14.42 -6.17
CA VAL A 79 -13.24 -13.26 -6.97
C VAL A 79 -12.61 -12.21 -6.07
N SER A 80 -13.17 -11.97 -4.88
CA SER A 80 -12.57 -11.06 -3.89
C SER A 80 -11.19 -11.52 -3.46
N ALA A 81 -10.99 -12.82 -3.20
CA ALA A 81 -9.70 -13.38 -2.81
C ALA A 81 -8.64 -13.19 -3.92
N GLY A 82 -9.02 -13.43 -5.18
CA GLY A 82 -8.15 -13.19 -6.33
C GLY A 82 -7.75 -11.72 -6.47
N MET A 83 -8.70 -10.80 -6.32
CA MET A 83 -8.44 -9.37 -6.38
C MET A 83 -7.62 -8.85 -5.19
N ASP A 84 -7.81 -9.40 -3.99
CA ASP A 84 -6.95 -9.12 -2.83
C ASP A 84 -5.52 -9.59 -3.08
N GLY A 85 -5.34 -10.75 -3.72
CA GLY A 85 -4.03 -11.25 -4.15
C GLY A 85 -3.36 -10.35 -5.19
N LEU A 86 -4.12 -9.82 -6.15
CA LEU A 86 -3.59 -8.87 -7.13
C LEU A 86 -3.14 -7.56 -6.47
N HIS A 87 -3.94 -7.02 -5.54
CA HIS A 87 -3.56 -5.84 -4.76
C HIS A 87 -2.35 -6.11 -3.86
N LEU A 88 -2.25 -7.31 -3.26
CA LEU A 88 -1.07 -7.71 -2.50
C LEU A 88 0.20 -7.64 -3.34
N ILE A 89 0.18 -8.20 -4.56
CA ILE A 89 1.33 -8.15 -5.47
C ILE A 89 1.68 -6.69 -5.82
N ALA A 90 0.67 -5.87 -6.14
CA ALA A 90 0.88 -4.46 -6.46
C ALA A 90 1.52 -3.68 -5.30
N VAL A 91 1.03 -3.88 -4.07
CA VAL A 91 1.57 -3.21 -2.88
C VAL A 91 2.97 -3.73 -2.52
N ILE A 92 3.28 -5.01 -2.77
CA ILE A 92 4.66 -5.54 -2.63
C ILE A 92 5.61 -4.81 -3.59
N VAL A 93 5.23 -4.64 -4.86
CA VAL A 93 6.05 -3.92 -5.83
C VAL A 93 6.28 -2.48 -5.37
N ILE A 94 5.23 -1.79 -4.91
CA ILE A 94 5.33 -0.44 -4.36
C ILE A 94 6.28 -0.42 -3.14
N ALA A 95 6.12 -1.35 -2.20
CA ALA A 95 6.96 -1.43 -1.00
C ALA A 95 8.44 -1.65 -1.32
N VAL A 96 8.75 -2.46 -2.33
CA VAL A 96 10.13 -2.71 -2.79
C VAL A 96 10.70 -1.50 -3.52
N VAL A 97 9.95 -0.92 -4.47
CA VAL A 97 10.44 0.20 -5.30
C VAL A 97 10.63 1.47 -4.45
N VAL A 98 9.65 1.79 -3.60
CA VAL A 98 9.70 2.94 -2.68
C VAL A 98 10.72 2.71 -1.57
N GLY A 99 10.85 1.46 -1.09
CA GLY A 99 11.70 1.08 0.05
C GLY A 99 13.20 1.03 -0.24
N LYS A 100 13.62 0.68 -1.46
CA LYS A 100 15.04 0.57 -1.84
C LYS A 100 15.89 1.78 -1.43
N PRO A 101 15.57 3.03 -1.80
CA PRO A 101 16.35 4.19 -1.37
C PRO A 101 16.13 4.57 0.10
N LEU A 102 14.96 4.28 0.67
CA LEU A 102 14.60 4.63 2.05
C LEU A 102 15.28 3.75 3.10
N SER A 103 15.52 2.48 2.76
CA SER A 103 16.10 1.51 3.70
C SER A 103 17.50 1.91 4.16
N TYR A 104 18.23 2.67 3.33
CA TYR A 104 19.60 3.10 3.63
C TYR A 104 19.65 4.55 4.17
N LEU A 105 18.53 5.26 4.20
CA LEU A 105 18.49 6.68 4.53
C LEU A 105 18.21 6.93 6.02
N ASP A 106 19.11 7.66 6.68
CA ASP A 106 18.89 8.18 8.03
C ASP A 106 18.37 9.64 7.99
N CYS A 107 17.06 9.79 8.18
CA CYS A 107 16.40 11.10 8.19
C CYS A 107 16.91 12.04 9.30
N LYS A 108 17.65 11.56 10.31
CA LYS A 108 18.22 12.42 11.36
C LYS A 108 19.46 13.18 10.91
N LEU A 109 20.13 12.69 9.87
CA LEU A 109 21.37 13.29 9.34
C LEU A 109 21.08 14.40 8.31
N ILE A 110 19.91 14.38 7.68
CA ILE A 110 19.47 15.41 6.73
C ILE A 110 19.40 16.78 7.46
N GLY A 111 20.26 17.71 7.04
CA GLY A 111 20.41 19.06 7.60
C GLY A 111 21.44 19.21 8.74
N LYS A 112 22.12 18.14 9.16
CA LYS A 112 23.16 18.17 10.22
C LYS A 112 24.59 17.96 9.74
N VAL A 113 24.80 17.59 8.47
CA VAL A 113 26.12 17.31 7.91
C VAL A 113 26.58 18.40 6.94
N SER A 114 27.81 18.87 7.16
CA SER A 114 28.64 19.57 6.18
C SER A 114 28.71 18.80 4.85
N PRO A 115 29.01 19.47 3.72
CA PRO A 115 28.75 19.00 2.34
C PRO A 115 29.53 17.74 1.88
N SER A 116 30.20 17.00 2.75
CA SER A 116 31.03 15.84 2.39
C SER A 116 30.37 14.48 2.60
N SER A 117 29.33 14.34 3.44
CA SER A 117 28.73 13.02 3.77
C SER A 117 27.32 12.83 3.23
N GLY A 118 26.48 13.87 3.23
CA GLY A 118 25.16 13.83 2.56
C GLY A 118 25.28 13.75 1.04
N PHE A 119 26.27 14.46 0.47
CA PHE A 119 26.59 14.47 -0.97
C PHE A 119 27.25 13.16 -1.43
N ALA A 120 28.11 12.56 -0.61
CA ALA A 120 28.74 11.26 -0.91
C ALA A 120 27.74 10.09 -0.85
N PHE A 121 26.75 10.17 0.06
CA PHE A 121 25.70 9.17 0.16
C PHE A 121 24.67 9.32 -0.96
N THR A 122 24.29 10.55 -1.32
CA THR A 122 23.45 10.81 -2.51
C THR A 122 24.18 10.44 -3.79
N SER A 123 25.49 10.69 -3.92
CA SER A 123 26.26 10.26 -5.10
C SER A 123 26.39 8.73 -5.19
N ALA A 124 26.62 8.03 -4.07
CA ALA A 124 26.63 6.56 -4.05
C ALA A 124 25.23 5.97 -4.34
N LEU A 125 24.17 6.63 -3.88
CA LEU A 125 22.79 6.28 -4.22
C LEU A 125 22.54 6.49 -5.72
N MET A 126 22.96 7.62 -6.29
CA MET A 126 22.83 7.95 -7.72
C MET A 126 23.61 6.97 -8.60
N GLU A 127 24.83 6.61 -8.22
CA GLU A 127 25.69 5.64 -8.92
C GLU A 127 25.06 4.22 -8.97
N ASN A 128 24.26 3.85 -7.96
CA ASN A 128 23.53 2.57 -7.94
C ASN A 128 22.14 2.64 -8.62
N LEU A 129 21.69 3.82 -9.02
CA LEU A 129 20.36 4.07 -9.63
C LEU A 129 20.43 4.50 -11.10
N ASP A 130 21.65 4.63 -11.65
CA ASP A 130 21.97 5.27 -12.94
C ASP A 130 21.46 4.53 -14.19
N GLU A 131 20.67 3.45 -14.05
CA GLU A 131 20.01 2.80 -15.19
C GLU A 131 18.66 3.44 -15.57
N ASP A 132 18.02 4.24 -14.70
CA ASP A 132 16.73 4.90 -15.00
C ASP A 132 16.71 6.34 -14.50
N GLY A 133 16.87 7.31 -15.40
CA GLY A 133 16.86 8.75 -15.09
C GLY A 133 15.60 9.27 -14.36
N SER A 134 14.49 8.52 -14.39
CA SER A 134 13.25 8.82 -13.65
C SER A 134 13.35 8.54 -12.15
N LYS A 135 14.22 7.61 -11.72
CA LYS A 135 14.48 7.31 -10.30
C LYS A 135 15.45 8.30 -9.66
N LEU A 136 16.26 8.97 -10.48
CA LEU A 136 17.21 10.00 -10.07
C LEU A 136 16.49 11.20 -9.39
N GLY A 137 15.36 11.63 -9.95
CA GLY A 137 14.55 12.72 -9.39
C GLY A 137 13.91 12.36 -8.05
N TYR A 138 13.46 11.12 -7.88
CA TYR A 138 12.87 10.62 -6.63
C TYR A 138 13.89 10.61 -5.48
N ALA A 139 15.07 10.04 -5.70
CA ALA A 139 16.11 9.94 -4.66
C ALA A 139 16.60 11.30 -4.16
N ASN A 140 16.76 12.27 -5.06
CA ASN A 140 17.17 13.64 -4.72
C ASN A 140 16.15 14.34 -3.82
N TRP A 141 14.85 14.16 -4.11
CA TRP A 141 13.77 14.82 -3.38
C TRP A 141 13.52 14.24 -1.99
N VAL A 142 13.63 12.92 -1.85
CA VAL A 142 13.50 12.24 -0.55
C VAL A 142 14.61 12.68 0.42
N GLY A 143 15.79 13.01 -0.08
CA GLY A 143 16.92 13.54 0.70
C GLY A 143 16.91 15.05 0.92
N ALA A 144 16.02 15.81 0.24
CA ALA A 144 16.04 17.27 0.24
C ALA A 144 15.65 17.89 1.59
N SER A 145 14.77 17.23 2.35
CA SER A 145 14.38 17.69 3.69
C SER A 145 14.10 16.53 4.63
N LYS A 146 14.30 16.77 5.93
CA LYS A 146 13.99 15.80 6.98
C LYS A 146 12.50 15.46 7.01
N ALA A 147 11.63 16.43 6.73
CA ALA A 147 10.19 16.24 6.69
C ALA A 147 9.80 15.24 5.60
N TYR A 148 10.29 15.43 4.38
CA TYR A 148 10.02 14.56 3.24
C TYR A 148 10.55 13.13 3.44
N CYS A 149 11.74 13.00 4.04
CA CYS A 149 12.29 11.69 4.38
C CYS A 149 11.38 10.92 5.35
N LEU A 150 10.84 11.59 6.38
CA LEU A 150 9.95 10.95 7.36
C LEU A 150 8.58 10.62 6.76
N GLU A 151 8.03 11.48 5.92
CA GLU A 151 6.77 11.21 5.21
C GLU A 151 6.90 9.97 4.31
N MET A 152 7.95 9.89 3.50
CA MET A 152 8.18 8.75 2.60
C MET A 152 8.48 7.46 3.36
N LYS A 153 9.19 7.54 4.49
CA LYS A 153 9.39 6.39 5.39
C LYS A 153 8.08 5.90 6.01
N SER A 154 7.15 6.82 6.28
CA SER A 154 5.81 6.48 6.78
C SER A 154 4.96 5.83 5.70
N ILE A 155 4.99 6.33 4.46
CA ILE A 155 4.34 5.69 3.30
C ILE A 155 4.86 4.27 3.08
N TRP A 156 6.18 4.07 3.17
CA TRP A 156 6.80 2.76 3.05
C TRP A 156 6.34 1.80 4.17
N GLY A 157 6.34 2.26 5.42
CA GLY A 157 5.87 1.47 6.56
C GLY A 157 4.38 1.08 6.45
N LEU A 158 3.53 2.02 6.02
CA LEU A 158 2.11 1.73 5.75
C LEU A 158 1.92 0.76 4.58
N SER A 159 2.79 0.80 3.57
CA SER A 159 2.76 -0.14 2.45
C SER A 159 3.05 -1.57 2.93
N ILE A 160 4.02 -1.76 3.83
CA ILE A 160 4.30 -3.07 4.45
C ILE A 160 3.09 -3.55 5.28
N ALA A 161 2.49 -2.66 6.07
CA ALA A 161 1.28 -3.00 6.82
C ALA A 161 0.14 -3.43 5.89
N LEU A 162 -0.05 -2.72 4.77
CA LEU A 162 -1.04 -3.09 3.75
C LEU A 162 -0.77 -4.46 3.13
N CYS A 163 0.48 -4.85 2.89
CA CYS A 163 0.81 -6.21 2.45
C CYS A 163 0.25 -7.26 3.42
N ILE A 164 0.48 -7.07 4.73
CA ILE A 164 -0.02 -7.99 5.76
C ILE A 164 -1.55 -8.02 5.74
N LEU A 165 -2.19 -6.85 5.65
CA LEU A 165 -3.65 -6.75 5.65
C LEU A 165 -4.28 -7.38 4.41
N PHE A 166 -3.73 -7.18 3.21
CA PHE A 166 -4.21 -7.85 2.00
C PHE A 166 -4.02 -9.37 2.04
N ALA A 167 -2.90 -9.85 2.61
CA ALA A 167 -2.70 -11.28 2.82
C ALA A 167 -3.73 -11.87 3.80
N LEU A 168 -4.03 -11.17 4.91
CA LEU A 168 -5.07 -11.57 5.86
C LEU A 168 -6.46 -11.53 5.22
N SER A 169 -6.78 -10.50 4.43
CA SER A 169 -8.04 -10.38 3.69
C SER A 169 -8.24 -11.54 2.71
N ALA A 170 -7.22 -11.84 1.90
CA ALA A 170 -7.24 -12.96 0.97
C ALA A 170 -7.41 -14.30 1.70
N THR A 171 -6.72 -14.49 2.82
CA THR A 171 -6.83 -15.70 3.63
C THR A 171 -8.22 -15.86 4.24
N CYS A 172 -8.79 -14.80 4.81
CA CYS A 172 -10.14 -14.81 5.38
C CYS A 172 -11.20 -15.12 4.32
N THR A 173 -11.10 -14.49 3.14
CA THR A 173 -12.05 -14.73 2.04
C THR A 173 -11.95 -16.13 1.46
N LEU A 174 -10.74 -16.71 1.38
CA LEU A 174 -10.56 -18.12 0.99
C LEU A 174 -11.19 -19.09 2.00
N PHE A 175 -11.04 -18.84 3.30
CA PHE A 175 -11.67 -19.69 4.31
C PHE A 175 -13.20 -19.54 4.35
N LEU A 176 -13.71 -18.31 4.21
CA LEU A 176 -15.16 -18.06 4.08
C LEU A 176 -15.72 -18.74 2.82
N TRP A 177 -14.97 -18.74 1.71
CA TRP A 177 -15.35 -19.48 0.51
C TRP A 177 -15.40 -20.99 0.79
N ARG A 178 -14.36 -21.58 1.39
CA ARG A 178 -14.36 -23.02 1.74
C ARG A 178 -15.54 -23.38 2.65
N GLN A 179 -15.79 -22.59 3.68
CA GLN A 179 -16.93 -22.77 4.57
C GLN A 179 -18.25 -22.68 3.80
N SER A 180 -18.38 -21.75 2.84
CA SER A 180 -19.60 -21.66 2.02
C SER A 180 -19.84 -22.90 1.17
N GLN A 181 -18.78 -23.58 0.69
CA GLN A 181 -18.89 -24.81 -0.08
C GLN A 181 -19.29 -26.02 0.79
N GLU A 182 -18.77 -26.10 2.02
CA GLU A 182 -19.11 -27.17 2.97
C GLU A 182 -20.56 -27.11 3.44
N ASN A 183 -21.16 -25.92 3.44
CA ASN A 183 -22.55 -25.69 3.84
C ASN A 183 -23.55 -25.83 2.68
N VAL A 184 -23.10 -26.12 1.45
CA VAL A 184 -24.01 -26.51 0.37
C VAL A 184 -24.55 -27.90 0.72
N PRO A 185 -25.87 -28.06 0.96
CA PRO A 185 -26.45 -29.37 1.20
C PRO A 185 -26.08 -30.27 0.03
N LYS A 186 -25.51 -31.45 0.30
CA LYS A 186 -25.40 -32.46 -0.76
C LYS A 186 -26.82 -32.86 -1.11
N ASP A 187 -27.29 -32.40 -2.26
CA ASP A 187 -28.54 -32.87 -2.84
C ASP A 187 -28.48 -34.40 -2.81
N ILE A 188 -29.41 -34.99 -2.07
CA ILE A 188 -29.65 -36.42 -2.10
C ILE A 188 -30.20 -36.68 -3.51
N GLU A 189 -29.33 -37.00 -4.47
CA GLU A 189 -29.75 -37.56 -5.74
C GLU A 189 -29.30 -39.02 -5.83
N ASN A 190 -30.31 -39.85 -6.00
CA ASN A 190 -30.39 -41.30 -5.97
C ASN A 190 -30.52 -41.81 -7.40
#